data_AF-M5FTU3-F1
#
_entry.id   AF-M5FTU3-F1
#
_cell.length_a   1.000
_cell.length_b   1.000
_cell.length_c   1.000
_cell.angle_alpha   90.00
_cell.angle_beta   90.00
_cell.angle_gamma   90.00
#
_symmetry.space_group_name_H-M   'P 1'
#
loop_
_entity.id
_entity.type
_entity.pdbx_description
1 polymer ?
#
loop_
_entity_poly.entity_id
_entity_poly.type
_entity_poly.pdbx_seq_one_letter_code
_entity_poly.pdbx_strand_id
1 'polypeptide(L)'
;MGWEADHPVVPLFHVCKQWNVLVAPLIYRHLCVSGFNCAEKLSLALDDGTKRGILVNPAVRSLDVNPPVSSTTHALDILKKCSHLHTFDARPASPSDLRWLESLAMPGGTLRILHVHLCFGSGWDGESLISIGRLLTLNRLYVVVMPLNHMDATQFPAVDPWMLPDLVHLSVMCTKDGPGHGAFTKFIEQCHFPSLRSVRLL
;
A
#
# COMPACT_ATOMS: atom_id res chain seq x y z
N MET A 1 -20.96 6.87 0.10
CA MET A 1 -20.24 6.05 -0.88
C MET A 1 -21.09 6.08 -2.13
N GLY A 2 -20.64 6.79 -3.16
CA GLY A 2 -21.31 6.76 -4.46
C GLY A 2 -20.86 5.50 -5.16
N TRP A 3 -21.71 4.49 -5.20
CA TRP A 3 -21.54 3.38 -6.12
C TRP A 3 -21.94 3.93 -7.48
N GLU A 4 -20.98 4.18 -8.37
CA GLU A 4 -21.33 4.45 -9.76
C GLU A 4 -22.11 3.25 -10.28
N ALA A 5 -23.26 3.51 -10.90
CA ALA A 5 -24.21 2.51 -11.36
C ALA A 5 -23.62 1.52 -12.39
N ASP A 6 -22.41 1.79 -12.88
CA ASP A 6 -21.67 1.00 -13.87
C ASP A 6 -20.73 -0.06 -13.26
N HIS A 7 -20.69 -0.21 -11.93
CA HIS A 7 -19.85 -1.25 -11.34
C HIS A 7 -20.41 -2.66 -11.69
N PRO A 8 -19.62 -3.55 -12.32
CA PRO A 8 -20.12 -4.80 -12.94
C PRO A 8 -20.74 -5.80 -11.95
N VAL A 9 -20.55 -5.57 -10.64
CA VAL A 9 -21.10 -6.39 -9.56
C VAL A 9 -22.50 -5.91 -9.13
N VAL A 10 -22.89 -4.66 -9.41
CA VAL A 10 -24.19 -4.09 -9.02
C VAL A 10 -25.39 -4.90 -9.56
N PRO A 11 -25.39 -5.37 -10.84
CA PRO A 11 -26.46 -6.23 -11.35
C PRO A 11 -26.62 -7.54 -10.56
N LEU A 12 -25.55 -8.05 -9.93
CA LEU A 12 -25.58 -9.30 -9.17
C LEU A 12 -26.35 -9.19 -7.85
N PHE A 13 -26.55 -7.97 -7.33
CA PHE A 13 -27.35 -7.73 -6.12
C PHE A 13 -28.85 -7.83 -6.35
N HIS A 14 -29.30 -7.78 -7.61
CA HIS A 14 -30.71 -7.78 -8.00
C HIS A 14 -31.23 -9.17 -8.38
N VAL A 15 -30.39 -10.21 -8.34
CA VAL A 15 -30.78 -11.58 -8.72
C VAL A 15 -31.76 -12.20 -7.71
N CYS A 16 -31.35 -12.34 -6.45
CA CYS A 16 -32.23 -12.75 -5.35
C CYS A 16 -31.61 -12.44 -3.98
N LYS A 17 -32.37 -12.60 -2.89
CA LYS A 17 -31.91 -12.32 -1.52
C LYS A 17 -30.67 -13.14 -1.11
N GLN A 18 -30.59 -14.41 -1.51
CA GLN A 18 -29.43 -15.26 -1.23
C GLN A 18 -28.19 -14.81 -1.99
N TRP A 19 -28.35 -14.40 -3.25
CA TRP A 19 -27.27 -13.83 -4.02
C TRP A 19 -26.71 -12.60 -3.34
N ASN A 20 -27.56 -11.67 -2.90
CA ASN A 20 -27.13 -10.46 -2.20
C ASN A 20 -26.13 -10.74 -1.05
N VAL A 21 -26.39 -11.78 -0.23
CA VAL A 21 -25.47 -12.19 0.84
C VAL A 21 -24.15 -12.77 0.31
N LEU A 22 -24.21 -13.57 -0.77
CA LEU A 22 -23.04 -14.22 -1.37
C LEU A 22 -22.14 -13.26 -2.17
N VAL A 23 -22.72 -12.26 -2.84
CA VAL A 23 -21.97 -11.24 -3.62
C VAL A 23 -21.56 -10.05 -2.78
N ALA A 24 -22.18 -9.82 -1.61
CA ALA A 24 -21.80 -8.72 -0.71
C ALA A 24 -20.29 -8.62 -0.46
N PRO A 25 -19.53 -9.71 -0.22
CA PRO A 25 -18.08 -9.64 -0.07
C PRO A 25 -17.34 -9.18 -1.33
N LEU A 26 -17.87 -9.47 -2.53
CA LEU A 26 -17.21 -9.11 -3.81
C LEU A 26 -17.16 -7.61 -4.04
N ILE A 27 -18.12 -6.87 -3.49
CA ILE A 27 -18.07 -5.41 -3.45
C ILE A 27 -16.78 -4.92 -2.78
N TYR A 28 -16.39 -5.55 -1.68
CA TYR A 28 -15.27 -5.09 -0.87
C TYR A 28 -13.92 -5.61 -1.36
N ARG A 29 -13.90 -6.37 -2.46
CA ARG A 29 -12.68 -7.01 -2.98
C ARG A 29 -11.65 -5.98 -3.42
N HIS A 30 -12.10 -4.88 -4.01
CA HIS A 30 -11.28 -3.78 -4.48
C HIS A 30 -11.81 -2.48 -3.90
N LEU A 31 -11.05 -1.89 -2.98
CA LEU A 31 -11.42 -0.64 -2.32
C LEU A 31 -10.50 0.48 -2.80
N CYS A 32 -11.09 1.60 -3.17
CA CYS A 32 -10.37 2.85 -3.42
C CYS A 32 -10.91 3.88 -2.44
N VAL A 33 -10.02 4.45 -1.64
CA VAL A 33 -10.33 5.46 -0.64
C VAL A 33 -9.82 6.78 -1.16
N SER A 34 -10.75 7.63 -1.59
CA SER A 34 -10.40 8.96 -2.08
C SER A 34 -11.04 10.11 -1.32
N GLY A 35 -10.22 11.06 -0.87
CA GLY A 35 -10.64 12.30 -0.23
C GLY A 35 -10.50 12.33 1.30
N PHE A 36 -10.54 13.54 1.86
CA PHE A 36 -10.46 13.79 3.30
C PHE A 36 -11.63 13.11 4.04
N ASN A 37 -11.33 12.39 5.13
CA ASN A 37 -12.26 11.62 5.97
C ASN A 37 -12.85 10.33 5.36
N CYS A 38 -12.45 9.92 4.16
CA CYS A 38 -12.93 8.67 3.57
C CYS A 38 -12.36 7.43 4.25
N ALA A 39 -11.16 7.52 4.83
CA ALA A 39 -10.57 6.43 5.61
C ALA A 39 -11.37 6.14 6.90
N GLU A 40 -11.80 7.18 7.62
CA GLU A 40 -12.64 7.02 8.81
C GLU A 40 -13.99 6.38 8.44
N LYS A 41 -14.65 6.91 7.40
CA LYS A 41 -15.91 6.35 6.88
C LYS A 41 -15.76 4.90 6.42
N LEU A 42 -14.64 4.56 5.78
CA LEU A 42 -14.37 3.18 5.40
C LEU A 42 -14.17 2.31 6.64
N SER A 43 -13.34 2.73 7.60
CA SER A 43 -13.10 1.98 8.83
C SER A 43 -14.41 1.68 9.58
N LEU A 44 -15.30 2.67 9.69
CA LEU A 44 -16.63 2.50 10.27
C LEU A 44 -17.53 1.55 9.45
N ALA A 45 -17.47 1.63 8.12
CA ALA A 45 -18.24 0.75 7.25
C ALA A 45 -17.75 -0.71 7.30
N LEU A 46 -16.44 -0.93 7.43
CA LEU A 46 -15.85 -2.25 7.67
C LEU A 46 -16.34 -2.84 9.01
N ASP A 47 -16.44 -2.01 10.05
CA ASP A 47 -16.95 -2.43 11.36
C ASP A 47 -18.44 -2.75 11.33
N ASP A 48 -19.26 -1.92 10.66
CA ASP A 48 -20.70 -2.18 10.49
C ASP A 48 -20.94 -3.46 9.69
N GLY A 49 -20.22 -3.66 8.58
CA GLY A 49 -20.31 -4.88 7.78
C GLY A 49 -19.96 -6.13 8.59
N THR A 50 -18.90 -6.06 9.40
CA THR A 50 -18.50 -7.15 10.30
C THR A 50 -19.59 -7.44 11.35
N LYS A 51 -20.18 -6.42 11.97
CA LYS A 51 -21.29 -6.57 12.94
C LYS A 51 -22.52 -7.21 12.30
N ARG A 52 -22.75 -6.97 11.01
CA ARG A 52 -23.85 -7.56 10.23
C ARG A 52 -23.54 -8.97 9.72
N GLY A 53 -22.40 -9.55 10.11
CA GLY A 53 -21.97 -10.90 9.72
C GLY A 53 -21.43 -10.99 8.29
N ILE A 54 -21.18 -9.86 7.63
CA ILE A 54 -20.55 -9.82 6.32
C ILE A 54 -19.05 -10.00 6.54
N LEU A 55 -18.46 -11.02 5.91
CA LEU A 55 -17.02 -11.29 5.95
C LEU A 55 -16.25 -10.28 5.09
N VAL A 56 -16.33 -8.99 5.44
CA VAL A 56 -15.73 -7.89 4.67
C VAL A 56 -14.21 -7.94 4.73
N ASN A 57 -13.66 -8.07 5.93
CA ASN A 57 -12.22 -8.10 6.20
C ASN A 57 -11.43 -9.11 5.35
N PRO A 58 -11.82 -10.40 5.28
CA PRO A 58 -11.11 -11.36 4.44
C PRO A 58 -11.41 -11.23 2.94
N ALA A 59 -12.43 -10.46 2.56
CA ALA A 59 -12.79 -10.28 1.16
C ALA A 59 -11.92 -9.24 0.46
N VAL A 60 -11.39 -8.25 1.20
CA VAL A 60 -10.53 -7.20 0.63
C VAL A 60 -9.24 -7.81 0.10
N ARG A 61 -8.97 -7.62 -1.20
CA ARG A 61 -7.76 -8.07 -1.88
C ARG A 61 -6.93 -6.92 -2.44
N SER A 62 -7.56 -5.80 -2.75
CA SER A 62 -6.89 -4.60 -3.24
C SER A 62 -7.38 -3.38 -2.49
N LEU A 63 -6.45 -2.52 -2.10
CA LEU A 63 -6.74 -1.25 -1.43
C LEU A 63 -5.88 -0.14 -2.04
N ASP A 64 -6.52 0.92 -2.50
CA ASP A 64 -5.90 2.16 -2.96
C ASP A 64 -6.30 3.30 -2.02
N VAL A 65 -5.34 4.14 -1.64
CA VAL A 65 -5.55 5.27 -0.72
C VAL A 65 -4.95 6.53 -1.36
N ASN A 66 -5.81 7.51 -1.69
CA ASN A 66 -5.42 8.74 -2.41
C ASN A 66 -6.40 9.92 -2.17
N PRO A 67 -6.04 11.08 -1.59
CA PRO A 67 -4.71 11.57 -1.19
C PRO A 67 -4.44 11.21 0.30
N PRO A 68 -3.34 11.66 0.94
CA PRO A 68 -2.86 11.00 2.15
C PRO A 68 -3.91 11.09 3.24
N VAL A 69 -4.07 10.00 3.99
CA VAL A 69 -4.92 10.00 5.16
C VAL A 69 -4.29 11.00 6.13
N SER A 70 -4.93 12.16 6.32
CA SER A 70 -4.47 13.18 7.27
C SER A 70 -4.39 12.67 8.71
N SER A 71 -4.89 11.46 8.97
CA SER A 71 -4.78 10.70 10.21
C SER A 71 -4.14 9.35 9.93
N THR A 72 -2.85 9.23 10.24
CA THR A 72 -2.07 7.97 10.26
C THR A 72 -2.79 6.84 10.99
N THR A 73 -3.59 7.17 12.00
CA THR A 73 -4.33 6.21 12.84
C THR A 73 -5.38 5.43 12.05
N HIS A 74 -6.18 6.11 11.21
CA HIS A 74 -7.27 5.43 10.48
C HIS A 74 -6.77 4.56 9.31
N ALA A 75 -5.67 4.96 8.67
CA ALA A 75 -5.03 4.14 7.64
C ALA A 75 -4.55 2.81 8.23
N LEU A 76 -3.89 2.88 9.38
CA LEU A 76 -3.39 1.72 10.11
C LEU A 76 -4.53 0.81 10.61
N ASP A 77 -5.66 1.39 11.04
CA ASP A 77 -6.84 0.61 11.43
C ASP A 77 -7.46 -0.16 10.26
N ILE A 78 -7.54 0.44 9.06
CA ILE A 78 -8.03 -0.25 7.87
C ILE A 78 -7.11 -1.42 7.50
N LEU A 79 -5.79 -1.19 7.49
CA LEU A 79 -4.82 -2.21 7.08
C LEU A 79 -4.80 -3.40 8.04
N LYS A 80 -4.93 -3.17 9.35
CA LYS A 80 -5.09 -4.24 10.34
C LYS A 80 -6.34 -5.09 10.09
N LYS A 81 -7.41 -4.50 9.54
CA LYS A 81 -8.65 -5.21 9.22
C LYS A 81 -8.56 -5.96 7.89
N CYS A 82 -7.68 -5.55 6.97
CA CYS A 82 -7.48 -6.17 5.66
C CYS A 82 -6.33 -7.19 5.65
N SER A 83 -6.37 -8.21 6.51
CA SER A 83 -5.30 -9.22 6.65
C SER A 83 -5.01 -10.03 5.36
N HIS A 84 -5.95 -10.06 4.43
CA HIS A 84 -5.91 -10.81 3.18
C HIS A 84 -5.57 -9.97 1.94
N LEU A 85 -5.04 -8.77 2.17
CA LEU A 85 -4.67 -7.82 1.13
C LEU A 85 -3.52 -8.35 0.27
N HIS A 86 -3.71 -8.35 -1.04
CA HIS A 86 -2.73 -8.80 -2.05
C HIS A 86 -2.08 -7.63 -2.76
N THR A 87 -2.85 -6.58 -3.03
CA THR A 87 -2.40 -5.38 -3.73
C THR A 87 -2.68 -4.17 -2.87
N PHE A 88 -1.71 -3.27 -2.80
CA PHE A 88 -1.86 -2.07 -2.01
C PHE A 88 -1.15 -0.88 -2.65
N ASP A 89 -1.85 0.25 -2.73
CA ASP A 89 -1.37 1.50 -3.32
C ASP A 89 -1.39 2.64 -2.29
N ALA A 90 -0.21 3.17 -2.00
CA ALA A 90 0.04 4.17 -0.98
C ALA A 90 0.39 5.51 -1.64
N ARG A 91 -0.58 6.44 -1.72
CA ARG A 91 -0.38 7.75 -2.37
C ARG A 91 -0.85 8.94 -1.54
N PRO A 92 -0.03 9.99 -1.45
CA PRO A 92 1.40 9.97 -1.18
C PRO A 92 1.67 9.44 0.25
N ALA A 93 2.76 8.70 0.44
CA ALA A 93 3.22 8.32 1.78
C ALA A 93 4.28 9.32 2.24
N SER A 94 4.02 10.00 3.36
CA SER A 94 5.08 10.67 4.12
C SER A 94 5.94 9.62 4.85
N PRO A 95 7.17 9.94 5.29
CA PRO A 95 8.01 9.03 6.07
C PRO A 95 7.29 8.35 7.25
N SER A 96 6.59 9.13 8.08
CA SER A 96 5.78 8.59 9.19
C SER A 96 4.68 7.63 8.73
N ASP A 97 4.27 7.71 7.46
CA ASP A 97 3.28 6.86 6.82
C ASP A 97 3.90 5.58 6.22
N LEU A 98 5.17 5.24 6.42
CA LEU A 98 5.64 3.90 5.99
C LEU A 98 5.61 2.90 7.14
N ARG A 99 5.62 3.37 8.39
CA ARG A 99 5.61 2.49 9.57
C ARG A 99 4.36 1.64 9.66
N TRP A 100 3.23 2.06 9.08
CA TRP A 100 2.04 1.21 9.05
C TRP A 100 2.17 0.00 8.11
N LEU A 101 3.14 -0.02 7.18
CA LEU A 101 3.45 -1.24 6.41
C LEU A 101 3.91 -2.38 7.32
N GLU A 102 4.40 -2.10 8.52
CA GLU A 102 4.73 -3.13 9.51
C GLU A 102 3.51 -3.99 9.87
N SER A 103 2.29 -3.42 9.84
CA SER A 103 1.06 -4.18 10.07
C SER A 103 0.78 -5.21 8.96
N LEU A 104 1.32 -4.99 7.75
CA LEU A 104 1.22 -5.90 6.61
C LEU A 104 2.38 -6.91 6.56
N ALA A 105 3.45 -6.66 7.30
CA ALA A 105 4.62 -7.54 7.41
C ALA A 105 4.45 -8.68 8.43
N MET A 106 3.25 -8.85 8.99
CA MET A 106 2.96 -9.89 9.99
C MET A 106 3.13 -11.31 9.41
N PRO A 107 3.48 -12.32 10.23
CA PRO A 107 3.53 -13.72 9.80
C PRO A 107 2.20 -14.15 9.17
N GLY A 108 2.24 -14.63 7.92
CA GLY A 108 1.05 -14.98 7.14
C GLY A 108 0.49 -13.85 6.27
N GLY A 109 1.16 -12.69 6.21
CA GLY A 109 0.80 -11.58 5.32
C GLY A 109 0.76 -12.03 3.85
N THR A 110 -0.29 -11.61 3.14
CA THR A 110 -0.55 -12.03 1.75
C THR A 110 -0.19 -10.99 0.70
N LEU A 111 0.42 -9.87 1.11
CA LEU A 111 0.73 -8.76 0.23
C LEU A 111 1.76 -9.17 -0.83
N ARG A 112 1.37 -9.09 -2.10
CA ARG A 112 2.22 -9.44 -3.26
C ARG A 112 2.61 -8.23 -4.09
N ILE A 113 1.80 -7.18 -4.10
CA ILE A 113 1.98 -6.02 -4.95
C ILE A 113 1.89 -4.75 -4.09
N LEU A 114 2.96 -3.96 -4.08
CA LEU A 114 3.01 -2.67 -3.41
C LEU A 114 3.31 -1.57 -4.42
N HIS A 115 2.47 -0.54 -4.43
CA HIS A 115 2.72 0.73 -5.06
C HIS A 115 2.92 1.76 -3.95
N VAL A 116 4.04 2.46 -3.96
CA VAL A 116 4.37 3.45 -2.95
C VAL A 116 4.87 4.73 -3.59
N HIS A 117 4.23 5.84 -3.25
CA HIS A 117 4.61 7.17 -3.70
C HIS A 117 5.31 7.88 -2.54
N LEU A 118 6.64 7.88 -2.58
CA LEU A 118 7.49 8.47 -1.56
C LEU A 118 7.58 9.98 -1.79
N CYS A 119 6.96 10.74 -0.88
CA CYS A 119 7.08 12.19 -0.81
C CYS A 119 8.09 12.60 0.25
N PHE A 120 9.26 13.01 -0.20
CA PHE A 120 10.36 13.39 0.67
C PHE A 120 10.26 14.88 1.04
N GLY A 121 9.74 15.15 2.24
CA GLY A 121 9.71 16.48 2.86
C GLY A 121 10.66 16.60 4.05
N SER A 122 10.59 17.71 4.76
CA SER A 122 11.29 17.88 6.05
C SER A 122 10.82 16.82 7.05
N GLY A 123 11.75 16.13 7.71
CA GLY A 123 11.44 15.10 8.72
C GLY A 123 11.47 13.65 8.21
N TRP A 124 12.14 13.40 7.09
CA TRP A 124 12.40 12.03 6.63
C TRP A 124 13.50 11.36 7.45
N ASP A 125 13.15 10.25 8.09
CA ASP A 125 14.08 9.29 8.67
C ASP A 125 14.19 8.11 7.71
N GLY A 126 15.37 7.85 7.15
CA GLY A 126 15.55 6.71 6.24
C GLY A 126 15.10 5.37 6.81
N GLU A 127 15.01 5.26 8.15
CA GLU A 127 14.43 4.15 8.89
C GLU A 127 13.04 3.73 8.39
N SER A 128 12.22 4.67 7.94
CA SER A 128 10.88 4.40 7.45
C SER A 128 10.87 3.53 6.16
N LEU A 129 11.97 3.49 5.41
CA LEU A 129 12.12 2.56 4.28
C LEU A 129 12.28 1.11 4.72
N ILE A 130 12.80 0.85 5.93
CA ILE A 130 13.04 -0.51 6.42
C ILE A 130 11.72 -1.30 6.46
N SER A 131 10.60 -0.64 6.72
CA SER A 131 9.27 -1.26 6.74
C SER A 131 8.91 -1.93 5.40
N ILE A 132 9.39 -1.42 4.26
CA ILE A 132 9.20 -2.07 2.95
C ILE A 132 10.00 -3.38 2.88
N GLY A 133 11.24 -3.37 3.38
CA GLY A 133 12.12 -4.55 3.41
C GLY A 133 11.59 -5.71 4.25
N ARG A 134 10.64 -5.45 5.16
CA ARG A 134 9.98 -6.49 5.98
C ARG A 134 8.85 -7.23 5.26
N LEU A 135 8.44 -6.77 4.06
CA LEU A 135 7.37 -7.38 3.28
C LEU A 135 7.89 -8.57 2.47
N LEU A 136 8.28 -9.65 3.16
CA LEU A 136 9.00 -10.78 2.56
C LEU A 136 8.24 -11.51 1.45
N THR A 137 6.90 -11.40 1.44
CA THR A 137 6.01 -12.02 0.45
C THR A 137 5.82 -11.19 -0.82
N LEU A 138 6.45 -10.00 -0.89
CA LEU A 138 6.27 -9.07 -2.00
C LEU A 138 6.84 -9.63 -3.30
N ASN A 139 6.01 -9.67 -4.34
CA ASN A 139 6.39 -10.11 -5.69
C ASN A 139 6.66 -8.94 -6.64
N ARG A 140 5.95 -7.83 -6.46
CA ARG A 140 6.05 -6.63 -7.30
C ARG A 140 6.11 -5.38 -6.43
N LEU A 141 7.10 -4.54 -6.70
CA LEU A 141 7.30 -3.27 -6.03
C LEU A 141 7.37 -2.15 -7.06
N TYR A 142 6.49 -1.16 -6.91
CA TYR A 142 6.49 0.07 -7.69
C TYR A 142 6.75 1.24 -6.74
N VAL A 143 7.91 1.87 -6.88
CA VAL A 143 8.32 3.02 -6.09
C VAL A 143 8.29 4.25 -6.97
N VAL A 144 7.52 5.26 -6.59
CA VAL A 144 7.57 6.58 -7.20
C VAL A 144 8.21 7.53 -6.21
N VAL A 145 9.35 8.11 -6.60
CA VAL A 145 10.13 9.06 -5.82
C VAL A 145 9.77 10.47 -6.29
N MET A 146 9.09 11.22 -5.44
CA MET A 146 8.77 12.63 -5.65
C MET A 146 9.98 13.53 -5.30
N PRO A 147 10.04 14.79 -5.75
CA PRO A 147 11.28 15.59 -5.78
C PRO A 147 12.01 15.69 -4.44
N LEU A 148 13.29 15.34 -4.47
CA LEU A 148 14.22 15.25 -3.33
C LEU A 148 14.92 16.59 -3.05
N ASN A 149 14.17 17.69 -2.97
CA ASN A 149 14.76 19.04 -2.94
C ASN A 149 15.66 19.31 -1.71
N HIS A 150 15.62 18.47 -0.66
CA HIS A 150 16.33 18.68 0.61
C HIS A 150 16.97 17.41 1.19
N MET A 151 17.20 16.39 0.37
CA MET A 151 17.73 15.11 0.83
C MET A 151 19.23 15.01 0.60
N ASP A 152 19.95 14.77 1.68
CA ASP A 152 21.39 14.50 1.67
C ASP A 152 21.64 12.98 1.76
N ALA A 153 22.74 12.50 1.19
CA ALA A 153 23.02 11.05 1.08
C ALA A 153 23.10 10.32 2.44
N THR A 154 23.27 11.09 3.52
CA THR A 154 23.32 10.64 4.91
C THR A 154 21.97 10.24 5.48
N GLN A 155 20.85 10.57 4.81
CA GLN A 155 19.51 10.29 5.31
C GLN A 155 19.02 8.89 4.96
N PHE A 156 19.66 8.19 4.01
CA PHE A 156 19.37 6.77 3.76
C PHE A 156 19.98 5.93 4.87
N PRO A 157 19.25 4.93 5.40
CA PRO A 157 19.74 4.17 6.52
C PRO A 157 20.98 3.41 6.06
N ALA A 158 22.12 3.64 6.73
CA ALA A 158 23.35 2.89 6.51
C ALA A 158 23.25 1.42 6.96
N VAL A 159 22.09 1.00 7.46
CA VAL A 159 21.87 -0.27 8.12
C VAL A 159 20.49 -0.80 7.71
N ASP A 160 20.46 -2.04 7.22
CA ASP A 160 19.33 -2.80 6.70
C ASP A 160 18.84 -2.46 5.28
N PRO A 161 19.61 -2.85 4.26
CA PRO A 161 19.11 -2.93 2.89
C PRO A 161 17.90 -3.87 2.79
N TRP A 162 17.03 -3.65 1.80
CA TRP A 162 15.87 -4.51 1.59
C TRP A 162 16.28 -5.93 1.23
N MET A 163 15.71 -6.89 1.96
CA MET A 163 15.83 -8.33 1.70
C MET A 163 14.46 -8.85 1.24
N LEU A 164 14.21 -8.79 -0.07
CA LEU A 164 12.91 -9.20 -0.64
C LEU A 164 13.11 -10.46 -1.52
N PRO A 165 13.10 -11.66 -0.92
CA PRO A 165 13.48 -12.90 -1.60
C PRO A 165 12.54 -13.26 -2.76
N ASP A 166 11.25 -12.94 -2.64
CA ASP A 166 10.21 -13.30 -3.61
C ASP A 166 9.98 -12.21 -4.68
N LEU A 167 10.73 -11.11 -4.63
CA LEU A 167 10.53 -9.97 -5.52
C LEU A 167 10.95 -10.33 -6.95
N VAL A 168 10.01 -10.28 -7.88
CA VAL A 168 10.22 -10.60 -9.30
C VAL A 168 10.28 -9.34 -10.16
N HIS A 169 9.52 -8.30 -9.79
CA HIS A 169 9.46 -7.04 -10.52
C HIS A 169 9.73 -5.85 -9.60
N LEU A 170 10.73 -5.05 -9.95
CA LEU A 170 11.02 -3.76 -9.33
C LEU A 170 10.88 -2.65 -10.37
N SER A 171 10.06 -1.65 -10.08
CA SER A 171 9.97 -0.43 -10.86
C SER A 171 10.22 0.75 -9.94
N VAL A 172 11.22 1.56 -10.27
CA VAL A 172 11.51 2.82 -9.58
C VAL A 172 11.36 3.94 -10.59
N MET A 173 10.54 4.94 -10.26
CA MET A 173 10.35 6.14 -11.07
C MET A 173 10.73 7.37 -10.26
N CYS A 174 11.72 8.12 -10.73
CA CYS A 174 12.16 9.37 -10.11
C CYS A 174 11.63 10.57 -10.91
N THR A 175 10.76 11.36 -10.29
CA THR A 175 10.03 12.42 -11.01
C THR A 175 10.86 13.65 -11.40
N LYS A 176 12.05 13.84 -10.81
CA LYS A 176 13.04 14.88 -11.16
C LYS A 176 14.46 14.43 -10.77
N ASP A 177 15.45 14.81 -11.58
CA ASP A 177 16.87 14.70 -11.22
C ASP A 177 17.17 15.61 -10.04
N GLY A 178 17.27 15.03 -8.84
CA GLY A 178 17.63 15.73 -7.61
C GLY A 178 18.82 15.05 -6.94
N PRO A 179 19.53 15.76 -6.04
CA PRO A 179 20.74 15.23 -5.38
C PRO A 179 20.50 13.92 -4.62
N GLY A 180 19.27 13.67 -4.14
CA GLY A 180 18.92 12.42 -3.48
C GLY A 180 18.75 11.21 -4.42
N HIS A 181 18.69 11.38 -5.74
CA HIS A 181 18.53 10.27 -6.68
C HIS A 181 19.72 9.30 -6.59
N GLY A 182 20.94 9.83 -6.59
CA GLY A 182 22.15 9.02 -6.44
C GLY A 182 22.21 8.26 -5.11
N ALA A 183 21.67 8.84 -4.04
CA ALA A 183 21.61 8.18 -2.74
C ALA A 183 20.56 7.05 -2.72
N PHE A 184 19.38 7.27 -3.30
CA PHE A 184 18.35 6.23 -3.45
C PHE A 184 18.84 5.08 -4.33
N THR A 185 19.52 5.38 -5.44
CA THR A 185 20.10 4.37 -6.32
C THR A 185 21.15 3.53 -5.58
N LYS A 186 22.06 4.16 -4.83
CA LYS A 186 23.04 3.44 -3.99
C LYS A 186 22.37 2.56 -2.93
N PHE A 187 21.27 3.01 -2.35
CA PHE A 187 20.48 2.20 -1.42
C PHE A 187 19.90 0.96 -2.11
N ILE A 188 19.29 1.12 -3.29
CA ILE A 188 18.76 0.00 -4.08
C ILE A 188 19.86 -0.99 -4.49
N GLU A 189 21.06 -0.50 -4.83
CA GLU A 189 22.23 -1.34 -5.14
C GLU A 189 22.67 -2.21 -3.95
N GLN A 190 22.43 -1.77 -2.71
CA GLN A 190 22.74 -2.55 -1.51
C GLN A 190 21.66 -3.58 -1.18
N CYS A 191 20.48 -3.48 -1.79
CA CYS A 191 19.37 -4.40 -1.57
C CYS A 191 19.57 -5.76 -2.23
N HIS A 192 18.92 -6.79 -1.68
CA HIS A 192 19.03 -8.17 -2.14
C HIS A 192 17.70 -8.68 -2.70
N PHE A 193 17.71 -9.04 -3.97
CA PHE A 193 16.53 -9.48 -4.73
C PHE A 193 16.84 -10.76 -5.54
N PRO A 194 16.97 -11.93 -4.90
CA PRO A 194 17.43 -13.15 -5.56
C PRO A 194 16.50 -13.67 -6.66
N SER A 195 15.20 -13.36 -6.59
CA SER A 195 14.20 -13.77 -7.59
C SER A 195 13.92 -12.72 -8.68
N LEU A 196 14.67 -11.62 -8.70
CA LEU A 196 14.38 -10.48 -9.56
C LEU A 196 14.57 -10.83 -11.03
N ARG A 197 13.51 -10.64 -11.83
CA ARG A 197 13.52 -10.91 -13.29
C ARG A 197 13.38 -9.65 -14.13
N SER A 198 12.87 -8.57 -13.54
CA SER A 198 12.56 -7.34 -14.25
C SER A 198 12.85 -6.14 -13.37
N VAL A 199 13.69 -5.25 -13.87
CA VAL A 199 13.98 -3.95 -13.25
C VAL A 199 13.67 -2.85 -14.25
N ARG A 200 12.93 -1.85 -13.79
CA ARG A 200 12.68 -0.62 -14.55
C ARG A 200 13.09 0.56 -13.70
N LEU A 201 14.07 1.33 -14.17
CA LEU A 201 14.49 2.59 -13.57
C LEU A 201 14.08 3.68 -14.56
N LEU A 202 13.21 4.59 -14.14
CA LEU A 202 12.63 5.68 -14.93
C LEU A 202 12.92 7.04 -14.32
#